data_AF-A0A645F6U8-F1
#
_entry.id   AF-A0A645F6U8-F1
#
_cell.length_a   1.000
_cell.length_b   1.000
_cell.length_c   1.000
_cell.angle_alpha   90.00
_cell.angle_beta   90.00
_cell.angle_gamma   90.00
#
_symmetry.space_group_name_H-M   'P 1'
#
loop_
_entity.id
_entity.type
_entity.pdbx_description
1 polymer ?
#
loop_
_entity_poly.entity_id
_entity_poly.type
_entity_poly.pdbx_seq_one_letter_code
_entity_poly.pdbx_strand_id
1 'polypeptide(L)'
;MADGCERPIETIKIGDLVQMNTNGYTAVVTQCIRGNEKDDMIHFHTLNGLDLVCTKDHPIVTDKGAMRASEVTGNCHFIHQTGEILKLTGIWKVPGDEVYNLELCPQENDPSSKEGCTFFAEGILVGDNNMQALVKAPTNEIFDNPHRDSAAVKQTLWEAMK
;
A
#
# COMPACT_ATOMS: atom_id res chain seq x y z
N MET A 1 6.91 9.64 -7.01
CA MET A 1 8.18 9.37 -7.70
C MET A 1 9.34 10.06 -6.96
N ALA A 2 10.60 9.70 -7.23
CA ALA A 2 11.75 10.33 -6.55
C ALA A 2 11.94 11.82 -6.88
N ASP A 3 11.38 12.29 -7.99
CA ASP A 3 11.36 13.70 -8.40
C ASP A 3 10.22 14.51 -7.75
N GLY A 4 9.45 13.91 -6.84
CA GLY A 4 8.30 14.52 -6.18
C GLY A 4 7.01 14.54 -7.00
N CYS A 5 7.03 14.08 -8.26
CA CYS A 5 5.82 13.96 -9.06
C CYS A 5 5.03 12.69 -8.70
N GLU A 6 3.72 12.74 -8.89
CA GLU A 6 2.83 11.59 -8.84
C GLU A 6 2.56 11.08 -10.26
N ARG A 7 2.55 9.76 -10.43
CA ARG A 7 2.32 9.11 -11.72
C ARG A 7 1.45 7.87 -11.51
N PRO A 8 0.50 7.61 -12.42
CA PRO A 8 -0.23 6.34 -12.40
C PRO A 8 0.75 5.17 -12.53
N ILE A 9 0.57 4.14 -11.70
CA ILE A 9 1.51 3.04 -11.56
C ILE A 9 1.67 2.24 -12.87
N GLU A 10 0.63 2.14 -13.68
CA GLU A 10 0.63 1.50 -14.99
C GLU A 10 1.53 2.21 -16.02
N THR A 11 1.93 3.45 -15.74
CA THR A 11 2.83 4.22 -16.60
C THR A 11 4.30 4.14 -16.20
N ILE A 12 4.59 3.61 -15.00
CA ILE A 12 5.94 3.47 -14.45
C ILE A 12 6.73 2.45 -15.25
N LYS A 13 8.02 2.74 -15.48
CA LYS A 13 8.90 1.90 -16.30
C LYS A 13 10.13 1.47 -15.52
N ILE A 14 10.72 0.35 -15.96
CA ILE A 14 12.05 -0.08 -15.51
C ILE A 14 13.05 1.06 -15.71
N GLY A 15 13.84 1.34 -14.67
CA GLY A 15 14.78 2.44 -14.63
C GLY A 15 14.24 3.73 -14.00
N ASP A 16 12.92 3.86 -13.82
CA ASP A 16 12.35 4.98 -13.07
C ASP A 16 12.80 4.93 -11.59
N LEU A 17 12.91 6.10 -10.96
CA LEU A 17 13.27 6.23 -9.55
C LEU A 17 12.04 6.53 -8.69
N VAL A 18 11.88 5.79 -7.60
CA VAL A 18 10.84 6.01 -6.59
C VAL A 18 11.46 6.43 -5.27
N GLN A 19 10.73 7.25 -4.51
CA GLN A 19 11.09 7.56 -3.13
C GLN A 19 10.73 6.36 -2.26
N MET A 20 11.71 5.85 -1.53
CA MET A 20 11.59 4.63 -0.75
C MET A 20 11.05 4.90 0.65
N ASN A 21 11.39 6.04 1.26
CA ASN A 21 10.96 6.37 2.62
C ASN A 21 10.91 7.90 2.84
N THR A 22 10.51 8.30 4.04
CA THR A 22 10.33 9.71 4.44
C THR A 22 11.65 10.48 4.60
N ASN A 23 12.80 9.80 4.65
CA ASN A 23 14.12 10.42 4.69
C ASN A 23 14.67 10.76 3.29
N GLY A 24 13.91 10.45 2.23
CA GLY A 24 14.26 10.77 0.85
C GLY A 24 15.19 9.78 0.15
N TYR A 25 15.42 8.60 0.75
CA TYR A 25 16.12 7.51 0.06
C TYR A 25 15.36 7.05 -1.19
N THR A 26 16.08 6.52 -2.17
CA THR A 26 15.51 6.19 -3.48
C THR A 26 15.78 4.75 -3.88
N ALA A 27 14.90 4.21 -4.71
CA ALA A 27 15.08 2.91 -5.32
C ALA A 27 14.79 3.00 -6.83
N VAL A 28 15.53 2.22 -7.60
CA VAL A 28 15.29 2.05 -9.03
C VAL A 28 14.29 0.92 -9.25
N VAL A 29 13.33 1.15 -10.13
CA VAL A 29 12.39 0.12 -10.58
C VAL A 29 13.15 -0.89 -11.44
N THR A 30 13.23 -2.13 -11.00
CA THR A 30 13.91 -3.21 -11.74
C THR A 30 12.94 -4.08 -12.52
N GLN A 31 11.70 -4.23 -12.07
CA GLN A 31 10.61 -4.89 -12.79
C GLN A 31 9.27 -4.20 -12.51
N CYS A 32 8.36 -4.23 -13.50
CA CYS A 32 6.97 -3.85 -13.35
C CYS A 32 6.10 -5.11 -13.42
N ILE A 33 5.33 -5.38 -12.38
CA ILE A 33 4.44 -6.54 -12.25
C ILE A 33 3.02 -6.10 -12.57
N ARG A 34 2.33 -6.88 -13.41
CA ARG A 34 0.91 -6.68 -13.74
C ARG A 34 0.17 -7.99 -13.53
N GLY A 35 -1.00 -7.90 -12.93
CA GLY A 35 -1.88 -9.04 -12.69
C GLY A 35 -3.35 -8.65 -12.76
N ASN A 36 -4.21 -9.64 -12.60
CA ASN A 36 -5.64 -9.43 -12.45
C ASN A 36 -6.09 -10.20 -11.20
N GLU A 37 -6.50 -9.48 -10.17
CA GLU A 37 -7.01 -10.06 -8.94
C GLU A 37 -8.45 -10.52 -9.16
N LYS A 38 -8.75 -11.78 -8.82
CA LYS A 38 -10.10 -12.35 -8.97
C LYS A 38 -10.88 -12.26 -7.68
N ASP A 39 -10.19 -12.29 -6.55
CA ASP A 39 -10.80 -12.16 -5.25
C ASP A 39 -11.07 -10.69 -4.91
N ASP A 40 -11.88 -10.44 -3.88
CA ASP A 40 -12.05 -9.08 -3.38
C ASP A 40 -10.71 -8.48 -2.93
N MET A 41 -10.47 -7.23 -3.31
CA MET A 41 -9.40 -6.38 -2.79
C MET A 41 -9.86 -5.62 -1.54
N ILE A 42 -8.92 -4.97 -0.87
CA ILE A 42 -9.19 -4.16 0.32
C ILE A 42 -9.03 -2.69 -0.04
N HIS A 43 -10.03 -1.91 0.34
CA HIS A 43 -10.01 -0.46 0.24
C HIS A 43 -9.87 0.14 1.64
N PHE A 44 -8.84 0.95 1.82
CA PHE A 44 -8.59 1.77 3.00
C PHE A 44 -8.91 3.23 2.71
N HIS A 45 -9.60 3.89 3.64
CA HIS A 45 -9.86 5.32 3.59
C HIS A 45 -9.34 5.98 4.86
N THR A 46 -8.51 7.02 4.70
CA THR A 46 -7.89 7.75 5.80
C THR A 46 -8.69 8.99 6.21
N LEU A 47 -8.43 9.52 7.40
CA LEU A 47 -9.11 10.71 7.91
C LEU A 47 -8.83 11.97 7.08
N ASN A 48 -7.65 12.06 6.46
CA ASN A 48 -7.29 13.16 5.57
C ASN A 48 -7.79 12.96 4.13
N GLY A 49 -8.60 11.92 3.87
CA GLY A 49 -9.27 11.71 2.59
C GLY A 49 -8.42 11.03 1.52
N LEU A 50 -7.38 10.29 1.91
CA LEU A 50 -6.62 9.43 0.99
C LEU A 50 -7.27 8.05 0.92
N ASP A 51 -7.17 7.44 -0.26
CA ASP A 51 -7.72 6.14 -0.57
C ASP A 51 -6.61 5.22 -1.08
N LEU A 52 -6.55 4.00 -0.57
CA LEU A 52 -5.65 2.96 -1.07
C LEU A 52 -6.44 1.69 -1.32
N VAL A 53 -6.34 1.16 -2.53
CA VAL A 53 -6.92 -0.13 -2.91
C VAL A 53 -5.79 -1.10 -3.24
N CYS A 54 -5.76 -2.26 -2.60
CA CYS A 54 -4.72 -3.25 -2.84
C CYS A 54 -5.20 -4.68 -2.58
N THR A 55 -4.45 -5.66 -3.10
CA THR A 55 -4.71 -7.08 -2.82
C THR A 55 -4.54 -7.38 -1.33
N LYS A 56 -5.25 -8.38 -0.82
CA LYS A 56 -5.20 -8.80 0.59
C LYS A 56 -3.78 -9.05 1.11
N ASP A 57 -2.92 -9.60 0.27
CA ASP A 57 -1.54 -9.93 0.63
C ASP A 57 -0.55 -8.79 0.41
N HIS A 58 -1.00 -7.62 -0.08
CA HIS A 58 -0.08 -6.52 -0.37
C HIS A 58 0.50 -5.96 0.94
N PRO A 59 1.83 -5.77 1.03
CA PRO A 59 2.48 -5.26 2.22
C PRO A 59 2.20 -3.77 2.38
N ILE A 60 1.73 -3.38 3.56
CA ILE A 60 1.53 -1.99 3.96
C ILE A 60 2.42 -1.71 5.17
N VAL A 61 3.15 -0.60 5.14
CA VAL A 61 3.98 -0.18 6.27
C VAL A 61 3.13 0.65 7.22
N THR A 62 3.02 0.17 8.46
CA THR A 62 2.25 0.81 9.52
C THR A 62 3.13 1.26 10.68
N ASP A 63 2.56 1.99 11.63
CA ASP A 63 3.16 2.30 12.93
C ASP A 63 3.54 1.04 13.76
N LYS A 64 3.03 -0.13 13.39
CA LYS A 64 3.32 -1.43 14.02
C LYS A 64 4.29 -2.29 13.19
N GLY A 65 4.83 -1.76 12.11
CA GLY A 65 5.67 -2.47 11.14
C GLY A 65 4.94 -2.82 9.86
N ALA A 66 5.65 -3.50 8.95
CA ALA A 66 5.09 -4.01 7.70
C ALA A 66 4.19 -5.22 7.97
N MET A 67 2.99 -5.22 7.40
CA MET A 67 2.01 -6.30 7.53
C MET A 67 1.20 -6.42 6.24
N ARG A 68 0.47 -7.52 6.07
CA ARG A 68 -0.44 -7.66 4.92
C ARG A 68 -1.61 -6.72 5.07
N ALA A 69 -2.17 -6.27 3.95
CA ALA A 69 -3.41 -5.50 3.93
C ALA A 69 -4.54 -6.22 4.69
N SER A 70 -4.61 -7.55 4.63
CA SER A 70 -5.61 -8.35 5.37
C SER A 70 -5.45 -8.32 6.90
N GLU A 71 -4.28 -7.96 7.40
CA GLU A 71 -3.97 -7.89 8.84
C GLU A 71 -4.17 -6.47 9.40
N VAL A 72 -4.37 -5.48 8.52
CA VAL A 72 -4.61 -4.10 8.94
C VAL A 72 -5.96 -4.00 9.64
N THR A 73 -5.90 -3.50 10.88
CA THR A 73 -7.06 -3.15 11.69
C THR A 73 -7.19 -1.64 11.78
N GLY A 74 -8.35 -1.12 12.19
CA GLY A 74 -8.49 0.34 12.34
C GLY A 74 -7.69 0.95 13.50
N ASN A 75 -7.01 0.13 14.30
CA ASN A 75 -6.02 0.58 15.29
C ASN A 75 -4.61 0.72 14.70
N CYS A 76 -4.40 0.43 13.42
CA CYS A 76 -3.15 0.68 12.71
C CYS A 76 -3.19 2.06 12.07
N HIS A 77 -2.02 2.68 11.97
CA HIS A 77 -1.84 3.94 11.27
C HIS A 77 -0.90 3.78 10.08
N PHE A 78 -1.22 4.42 8.97
CA PHE A 78 -0.38 4.41 7.78
C PHE A 78 0.64 5.56 7.84
N ILE A 79 1.72 5.43 7.08
CA ILE A 79 2.77 6.44 6.99
C ILE A 79 2.62 7.21 5.68
N HIS A 80 2.43 8.52 5.78
CA HIS A 80 2.37 9.42 4.62
C HIS A 80 3.78 9.74 4.10
N GLN A 81 3.89 10.14 2.83
CA GLN A 81 5.16 10.58 2.21
C GLN A 81 5.86 11.74 2.93
N THR A 82 5.11 12.58 3.65
CA THR A 82 5.68 13.67 4.47
C THR A 82 6.15 13.22 5.86
N GLY A 83 5.94 11.94 6.22
CA GLY A 83 6.15 11.41 7.57
C GLY A 83 4.98 11.60 8.53
N GLU A 84 3.86 12.16 8.06
CA GLU A 84 2.63 12.23 8.85
C GLU A 84 2.04 10.83 9.10
N ILE A 85 1.47 10.65 10.29
CA ILE A 85 0.73 9.44 10.66
C ILE A 85 -0.73 9.56 10.23
N LEU A 86 -1.16 8.66 9.34
CA LEU A 86 -2.49 8.65 8.76
C LEU A 86 -3.42 7.71 9.54
N LYS A 87 -4.50 8.27 10.09
CA LYS A 87 -5.55 7.51 10.76
C LYS A 87 -6.51 6.93 9.74
N LEU A 88 -6.82 5.63 9.89
CA LEU A 88 -7.88 5.00 9.12
C LEU A 88 -9.24 5.44 9.65
N THR A 89 -10.18 5.67 8.73
CA THR A 89 -11.59 5.86 9.08
C THR A 89 -12.48 4.82 8.42
N GLY A 90 -11.98 4.04 7.46
CA GLY A 90 -12.71 2.89 6.98
C GLY A 90 -11.82 1.89 6.25
N ILE A 91 -12.30 0.65 6.30
CA ILE A 91 -11.70 -0.54 5.69
C ILE A 91 -12.87 -1.36 5.15
N TRP A 92 -12.89 -1.66 3.86
CA TRP A 92 -13.93 -2.52 3.27
C TRP A 92 -13.40 -3.30 2.08
N LYS A 93 -14.19 -4.26 1.61
CA LYS A 93 -13.88 -5.07 0.44
C LYS A 93 -14.42 -4.39 -0.82
N VAL A 94 -13.65 -4.46 -1.89
CA VAL A 94 -14.07 -4.04 -3.23
C VAL A 94 -13.81 -5.19 -4.22
N PRO A 95 -14.55 -5.30 -5.33
CA PRO A 95 -14.31 -6.33 -6.32
C PRO A 95 -12.86 -6.31 -6.83
N GLY A 96 -12.34 -7.49 -7.15
CA GLY A 96 -11.04 -7.63 -7.80
C GLY A 96 -10.98 -6.90 -9.14
N ASP A 97 -9.79 -6.41 -9.47
CA ASP A 97 -9.52 -5.64 -10.69
C ASP A 97 -8.07 -5.91 -11.15
N GLU A 98 -7.65 -5.20 -12.18
CA GLU A 98 -6.27 -5.12 -12.58
C GLU A 98 -5.39 -4.55 -11.46
N VAL A 99 -4.24 -5.18 -11.22
CA VAL A 99 -3.31 -4.83 -10.16
C VAL A 99 -1.90 -4.66 -10.71
N TYR A 100 -1.16 -3.77 -10.06
CA TYR A 100 0.21 -3.44 -10.40
C TYR A 100 1.08 -3.52 -9.15
N ASN A 101 2.32 -3.96 -9.32
CA ASN A 101 3.35 -3.88 -8.29
C ASN A 101 4.72 -3.64 -8.94
N LEU A 102 5.73 -3.30 -8.15
CA LEU A 102 7.08 -3.03 -8.60
C LEU A 102 8.05 -3.98 -7.89
N GLU A 103 9.13 -4.35 -8.56
CA GLU A 103 10.35 -4.78 -7.86
C GLU A 103 11.33 -3.63 -7.88
N LEU A 104 11.94 -3.40 -6.73
CA LEU A 104 12.82 -2.26 -6.53
C LEU A 104 14.23 -2.72 -6.13
N CYS A 105 15.21 -1.90 -6.50
CA CYS A 105 16.58 -2.04 -6.02
C CYS A 105 17.02 -0.71 -5.38
N PRO A 106 17.39 -0.69 -4.09
CA PRO A 106 17.75 0.54 -3.41
C PRO A 106 19.03 1.14 -4.02
N GLN A 107 19.07 2.45 -4.18
CA GLN A 107 20.27 3.15 -4.68
C GLN A 107 21.30 3.41 -3.58
N GLU A 108 20.83 3.58 -2.34
CA GLU A 108 21.68 3.75 -1.17
C GLU A 108 21.70 2.50 -0.27
N ASN A 109 22.71 2.39 0.60
CA ASN A 109 22.77 1.36 1.63
C ASN A 109 21.77 1.66 2.77
N ASP A 110 20.46 1.70 2.49
CA ASP A 110 19.45 1.72 3.54
C ASP A 110 19.47 0.35 4.27
N PRO A 111 19.72 0.30 5.60
CA PRO A 111 19.68 -0.93 6.36
C PRO A 111 18.35 -1.69 6.27
N SER A 112 17.23 -1.00 5.95
CA SER A 112 15.92 -1.63 5.79
C SER A 112 15.78 -2.45 4.50
N SER A 113 16.71 -2.32 3.56
CA SER A 113 16.68 -3.01 2.25
C SER A 113 16.79 -4.54 2.32
N LYS A 114 17.16 -5.11 3.46
CA LYS A 114 17.35 -6.56 3.62
C LYS A 114 16.04 -7.35 3.60
N GLU A 115 14.89 -6.69 3.76
CA GLU A 115 13.56 -7.31 3.87
C GLU A 115 12.61 -6.89 2.75
N GLY A 116 13.17 -6.46 1.61
CA GLY A 116 12.44 -5.84 0.50
C GLY A 116 12.53 -4.32 0.55
N CYS A 117 11.91 -3.68 -0.44
CA CYS A 117 11.90 -2.23 -0.58
C CYS A 117 10.50 -1.69 -0.41
N THR A 118 10.40 -0.38 -0.18
CA THR A 118 9.13 0.33 -0.04
C THR A 118 9.02 1.44 -1.07
N PHE A 119 7.81 1.91 -1.32
CA PHE A 119 7.54 3.11 -2.11
C PHE A 119 6.20 3.72 -1.69
N PHE A 120 5.91 4.92 -2.16
CA PHE A 120 4.62 5.57 -1.89
C PHE A 120 3.63 5.36 -3.04
N ALA A 121 2.43 4.88 -2.70
CA ALA A 121 1.27 4.79 -3.59
C ALA A 121 0.10 5.57 -2.96
N GLU A 122 -0.53 6.48 -3.70
CA GLU A 122 -1.57 7.38 -3.17
C GLU A 122 -1.11 8.12 -1.89
N GLY A 123 0.19 8.49 -1.85
CA GLY A 123 0.84 9.12 -0.70
C GLY A 123 1.11 8.21 0.51
N ILE A 124 0.73 6.92 0.47
CA ILE A 124 0.87 5.95 1.55
C ILE A 124 2.06 5.01 1.31
N LEU A 125 2.85 4.74 2.36
CA LEU A 125 4.00 3.85 2.29
C LEU A 125 3.58 2.37 2.19
N VAL A 126 3.95 1.74 1.07
CA VAL A 126 3.67 0.33 0.75
C VAL A 126 4.97 -0.41 0.42
N GLY A 127 4.93 -1.73 0.50
CA GLY A 127 6.06 -2.58 0.14
C GLY A 127 6.06 -3.00 -1.33
N ASP A 128 7.24 -3.32 -1.85
CA ASP A 128 7.44 -3.85 -3.19
C ASP A 128 7.06 -5.35 -3.29
N ASN A 129 7.19 -5.92 -4.48
CA ASN A 129 6.88 -7.33 -4.74
C ASN A 129 7.78 -8.29 -3.94
N ASN A 130 9.04 -7.92 -3.68
CA ASN A 130 9.93 -8.73 -2.86
C ASN A 130 9.46 -8.77 -1.41
N MET A 131 9.07 -7.61 -0.84
CA MET A 131 8.48 -7.54 0.48
C MET A 131 7.19 -8.35 0.56
N GLN A 132 6.33 -8.27 -0.47
CA GLN A 132 5.09 -9.04 -0.54
C GLN A 132 5.33 -10.57 -0.44
N ALA A 133 6.45 -11.07 -0.99
CA ALA A 133 6.82 -12.47 -0.85
C ALA A 133 7.27 -12.85 0.57
N LEU A 134 7.82 -11.90 1.33
CA LEU A 134 8.34 -12.12 2.69
C LEU A 134 7.26 -12.09 3.77
N VAL A 135 6.22 -11.25 3.63
CA VAL A 135 5.11 -11.18 4.60
C VAL A 135 4.16 -12.40 4.49
N LYS A 136 4.43 -13.35 3.59
CA LYS A 136 3.59 -14.55 3.32
C LYS A 136 3.57 -15.64 4.42
N ALA A 137 4.10 -15.43 5.61
CA ALA A 137 3.95 -16.39 6.72
C ALA A 137 2.48 -16.45 7.23
N PRO A 138 1.89 -17.63 7.47
CA PRO A 138 0.44 -17.77 7.74
C PRO A 138 0.07 -17.30 9.15
N THR A 139 -0.92 -16.42 9.23
CA THR A 139 -1.57 -15.99 10.47
C THR A 139 -3.08 -16.10 10.29
N ASN A 140 -3.77 -16.61 11.30
CA ASN A 140 -5.22 -16.82 11.27
C ASN A 140 -5.95 -15.46 11.18
N GLU A 141 -6.83 -15.34 10.18
CA GLU A 141 -7.58 -14.13 9.84
C GLU A 141 -8.50 -13.67 10.98
N ILE A 142 -8.27 -12.47 11.51
CA ILE A 142 -9.28 -11.69 12.24
C ILE A 142 -9.21 -10.23 11.77
N PHE A 143 -10.15 -9.84 10.91
CA PHE A 143 -10.37 -8.46 10.52
C PHE A 143 -11.12 -7.73 11.65
N ASP A 144 -10.41 -7.01 12.52
CA ASP A 144 -11.03 -6.06 13.45
C ASP A 144 -11.18 -4.69 12.78
N ASN A 145 -12.34 -4.45 12.17
CA ASN A 145 -12.73 -3.17 11.60
C ASN A 145 -13.55 -2.36 12.62
N PRO A 146 -12.95 -1.38 13.33
CA PRO A 146 -13.67 -0.57 14.32
C PRO A 146 -14.71 0.37 13.68
N HIS A 147 -14.75 0.44 12.35
CA HIS A 147 -15.68 1.26 11.58
C HIS A 147 -16.70 0.44 10.80
N ARG A 148 -16.88 -0.85 11.14
CA ARG A 148 -17.77 -1.79 10.46
C ARG A 148 -19.17 -1.24 10.18
N ASP A 149 -19.75 -0.52 11.15
CA ASP A 149 -21.09 0.05 11.03
C ASP A 149 -21.18 1.20 10.00
N SER A 150 -20.06 1.86 9.71
CA SER A 150 -19.96 2.93 8.72
C SER A 150 -19.38 2.46 7.37
N ALA A 151 -18.82 1.26 7.31
CA ALA A 151 -18.13 0.73 6.14
C ALA A 151 -19.07 0.60 4.93
N ALA A 152 -20.30 0.12 5.12
CA ALA A 152 -21.28 0.00 4.05
C ALA A 152 -21.69 1.37 3.46
N VAL A 153 -21.79 2.40 4.31
CA VAL A 153 -22.10 3.77 3.87
C VAL A 153 -20.94 4.35 3.07
N LYS A 154 -19.70 4.17 3.54
CA LYS A 154 -18.50 4.65 2.85
C LYS A 154 -18.29 3.94 1.50
N GLN A 155 -18.52 2.63 1.46
CA GLN A 155 -18.51 1.87 0.21
C GLN A 155 -19.54 2.42 -0.79
N THR A 156 -20.79 2.65 -0.34
CA THR A 156 -21.84 3.21 -1.20
C THR A 156 -21.47 4.60 -1.74
N LEU A 157 -20.85 5.45 -0.91
CA LEU A 157 -20.40 6.77 -1.34
C LEU A 157 -19.28 6.68 -2.38
N TRP A 158 -18.31 5.78 -2.21
CA TRP A 158 -17.25 5.55 -3.19
C TRP A 158 -17.80 5.02 -4.52
N GLU A 159 -18.72 4.05 -4.48
CA GLU A 159 -19.39 3.53 -5.69
C GLU A 159 -20.14 4.62 -6.46
N ALA A 160 -20.70 5.61 -5.76
CA ALA A 160 -21.38 6.75 -6.37
C ALA A 160 -20.44 7.84 -6.94
N MET A 161 -19.14 7.81 -6.61
CA MET A 161 -18.13 8.76 -7.09
C MET A 161 -17.32 8.26 -8.30
N LYS A 162 -17.49 6.99 -8.68
CA LYS A 162 -16.98 6.43 -9.95
C LYS A 162 -17.81 6.91 -11.14
#